data_AF-A0A7S2XYI3-F1
#
_entry.id   AF-A0A7S2XYI3-F1
#
_cell.length_a   1.000
_cell.length_b   1.000
_cell.length_c   1.000
_cell.angle_alpha   90.00
_cell.angle_beta   90.00
_cell.angle_gamma   90.00
#
_symmetry.space_group_name_H-M   'P 1'
#
loop_
_entity.id
_entity.type
_entity.pdbx_description
1 polymer ?
#
loop_
_entity_poly.entity_id
_entity_poly.type
_entity_poly.pdbx_seq_one_letter_code
_entity_poly.pdbx_strand_id
1 'polypeptide(L)'
;NFPPFEGISQMGCDSCLHPTCKHSMTRNAVCACPGEGRDGDLCQGTMILDMNSKPNWKMGCNRCNNIIKFHGDVHSISTVTGAAAPCQECGSTRVKVEFHKDKTPLPGGETTFKGCVMCDDVLNELTEVAKGRTKHHKLVKRGGRGRGRGRGRRG
;
A
#
# COMPACT_ATOMS: atom_id res chain seq x y z
N ASN A 1 -3.40 16.97 -9.15
CA ASN A 1 -2.75 16.01 -10.06
C ASN A 1 -3.03 16.50 -11.46
N PHE A 2 -2.11 17.26 -12.05
CA PHE A 2 -2.19 17.74 -13.44
C PHE A 2 -1.28 16.83 -14.27
N PRO A 3 -1.82 15.95 -15.12
CA PRO A 3 -0.98 15.10 -15.94
C PRO A 3 -0.19 15.96 -16.94
N PRO A 4 1.11 15.67 -17.15
CA PRO A 4 1.99 16.51 -17.97
C PRO A 4 1.73 16.42 -19.48
N PHE A 5 0.86 15.52 -19.95
CA PHE A 5 0.55 15.33 -21.36
C PHE A 5 -0.97 15.16 -21.57
N GLU A 6 -1.49 15.77 -22.63
CA GLU A 6 -2.88 15.59 -23.07
C GLU A 6 -3.14 14.13 -23.47
N GLY A 7 -4.26 13.56 -23.01
CA GLY A 7 -4.66 12.18 -23.32
C GLY A 7 -4.32 11.12 -22.27
N ILE A 8 -3.54 11.46 -21.23
CA ILE A 8 -3.31 10.53 -20.12
C ILE A 8 -4.51 10.56 -19.16
N SER A 9 -5.31 9.49 -19.18
CA SER A 9 -6.31 9.24 -18.14
C SER A 9 -5.65 9.23 -16.75
N GLN A 10 -6.34 9.72 -15.72
CA GLN A 10 -5.81 9.91 -14.36
C GLN A 10 -4.84 8.80 -13.90
N MET A 11 -3.55 9.14 -13.80
CA MET A 11 -2.52 8.21 -13.34
C MET A 11 -2.45 8.22 -11.80
N GLY A 12 -2.61 7.04 -11.19
CA GLY A 12 -2.41 6.82 -9.76
C GLY A 12 -0.94 6.65 -9.39
N CYS A 13 -0.60 6.83 -8.12
CA CYS A 13 0.75 6.59 -7.60
C CYS A 13 1.20 5.14 -7.81
N ASP A 14 0.25 4.21 -7.83
CA ASP A 14 0.42 2.77 -8.11
C ASP A 14 0.82 2.46 -9.57
N SER A 15 0.75 3.44 -10.47
CA SER A 15 1.19 3.31 -11.87
C SER A 15 2.24 4.34 -12.28
N CYS A 16 2.66 5.21 -11.35
CA CYS A 16 3.64 6.25 -11.63
C CYS A 16 5.05 5.64 -11.73
N LEU A 17 5.72 5.85 -12.85
CA LEU A 17 7.10 5.39 -13.10
C LEU A 17 8.15 6.49 -12.94
N HIS A 18 7.78 7.64 -12.39
CA HIS A 18 8.69 8.77 -12.28
C HIS A 18 9.81 8.47 -11.26
N PRO A 19 11.09 8.47 -11.66
CA PRO A 19 12.19 7.97 -10.84
C PRO A 19 12.45 8.83 -9.59
N THR A 20 12.08 10.11 -9.61
CA THR A 20 12.23 11.02 -8.47
C THR A 20 10.97 11.15 -7.60
N CYS A 21 9.84 10.60 -8.04
CA CYS A 21 8.59 10.71 -7.28
C CYS A 21 8.64 9.77 -6.07
N LYS A 22 8.47 10.32 -4.86
CA LYS A 22 8.49 9.55 -3.61
C LYS A 22 7.34 8.55 -3.50
N HIS A 23 6.25 8.79 -4.21
CA HIS A 23 5.06 7.93 -4.24
C HIS A 23 5.03 6.99 -5.46
N SER A 24 6.08 6.97 -6.29
CA SER A 24 6.06 6.16 -7.50
C SER A 24 6.02 4.67 -7.19
N MET A 25 5.42 3.93 -8.11
CA MET A 25 5.44 2.47 -8.13
C MET A 25 6.88 1.95 -8.12
N THR A 26 7.77 2.57 -8.89
CA THR A 26 9.19 2.18 -8.99
C THR A 26 9.92 2.21 -7.66
N ARG A 27 9.57 3.11 -6.74
CA ARG A 27 10.20 3.20 -5.41
C ARG A 27 9.50 2.37 -4.33
N ASN A 28 8.19 2.17 -4.48
CA ASN A 28 7.34 1.59 -3.44
C ASN A 28 6.84 0.18 -3.77
N ALA A 29 7.25 -0.40 -4.89
CA ALA A 29 6.97 -1.80 -5.22
C ALA A 29 7.67 -2.73 -4.21
N VAL A 30 6.93 -3.72 -3.71
CA VAL A 30 7.40 -4.62 -2.64
C VAL A 30 7.49 -6.07 -3.15
N CYS A 31 6.35 -6.67 -3.49
CA CYS A 31 6.25 -8.07 -3.88
C CYS A 31 5.21 -8.28 -4.98
N ALA A 32 5.20 -9.47 -5.58
CA ALA A 32 4.11 -9.90 -6.45
C ALA A 32 2.79 -10.00 -5.64
N CYS A 33 1.66 -9.79 -6.30
CA CYS A 33 0.36 -9.91 -5.64
C CYS A 33 0.08 -11.38 -5.29
N PRO A 34 -0.15 -11.73 -4.01
CA PRO A 34 -0.38 -13.12 -3.61
C PRO A 34 -1.82 -13.59 -3.84
N GLY A 35 -2.74 -12.68 -4.15
CA GLY A 35 -4.16 -13.02 -4.29
C GLY A 35 -4.59 -13.20 -5.74
N GLU A 36 -5.83 -13.62 -5.90
CA GLU A 36 -6.48 -13.77 -7.20
C GLU A 36 -6.71 -12.41 -7.90
N GLY A 37 -6.65 -12.46 -9.22
CA GLY A 37 -6.99 -11.40 -10.13
C GLY A 37 -8.51 -11.16 -10.20
N ARG A 38 -8.92 -10.45 -11.26
CA ARG A 38 -10.35 -10.17 -11.49
C ARG A 38 -11.07 -11.33 -12.16
N ASP A 39 -10.32 -12.12 -12.91
CA ASP A 39 -10.82 -13.17 -13.79
C ASP A 39 -10.78 -14.56 -13.13
N GLY A 40 -10.38 -14.63 -11.85
CA GLY A 40 -10.25 -15.88 -11.08
C GLY A 40 -8.83 -16.47 -11.09
N ASP A 41 -7.96 -16.04 -11.99
CA ASP A 41 -6.56 -16.49 -12.07
C ASP A 41 -5.64 -15.77 -11.08
N LEU A 42 -4.40 -16.26 -10.92
CA LEU A 42 -3.36 -15.60 -10.13
C LEU A 42 -3.09 -14.17 -10.63
N CYS A 43 -3.04 -13.20 -9.70
CA CYS A 43 -2.83 -11.82 -10.08
C CYS A 43 -1.38 -11.53 -10.48
N GLN A 44 -1.16 -11.16 -11.73
CA GLN A 44 0.15 -10.69 -12.24
C GLN A 44 0.51 -9.24 -11.82
N GLY A 45 -0.10 -8.75 -10.74
CA GLY A 45 0.12 -7.40 -10.25
C GLY A 45 1.27 -7.33 -9.24
N THR A 46 1.66 -6.11 -8.90
CA THR A 46 2.67 -5.84 -7.88
C THR A 46 2.00 -5.12 -6.72
N MET A 47 2.34 -5.52 -5.49
CA MET A 47 1.94 -4.84 -4.27
C MET A 47 2.82 -3.60 -4.07
N ILE A 48 2.19 -2.45 -3.92
CA ILE A 48 2.85 -1.15 -3.81
C ILE A 48 2.47 -0.53 -2.48
N LEU A 49 3.48 -0.10 -1.71
CA LEU A 49 3.30 0.60 -0.44
C LEU A 49 2.66 1.98 -0.64
N ASP A 50 1.52 2.19 0.01
CA ASP A 50 0.85 3.50 0.02
C ASP A 50 1.45 4.37 1.12
N MET A 51 2.44 5.20 0.76
CA MET A 51 3.11 6.12 1.67
C MET A 51 2.17 7.15 2.35
N ASN A 52 0.95 7.33 1.84
CA ASN A 52 -0.03 8.27 2.38
C ASN A 52 -1.06 7.60 3.29
N SER A 53 -0.90 6.30 3.58
CA SER A 53 -1.88 5.53 4.34
C SER A 53 -1.75 5.65 5.86
N LYS A 54 -0.79 6.44 6.38
CA LYS A 54 -0.67 6.72 7.82
C LYS A 54 -2.02 7.20 8.41
N PRO A 55 -2.41 6.72 9.61
CA PRO A 55 -1.75 5.71 10.44
C PRO A 55 -2.06 4.26 10.04
N ASN A 56 -3.06 4.03 9.19
CA ASN A 56 -3.51 2.71 8.77
C ASN A 56 -2.74 2.23 7.53
N TRP A 57 -1.48 1.89 7.76
CA TRP A 57 -0.56 1.50 6.70
C TRP A 57 -1.10 0.36 5.84
N LYS A 58 -0.93 0.48 4.52
CA LYS A 58 -1.38 -0.54 3.56
C LYS A 58 -0.51 -0.58 2.30
N MET A 59 -0.48 -1.75 1.67
CA MET A 59 -0.04 -1.94 0.29
C MET A 59 -1.24 -2.26 -0.58
N GLY A 60 -1.28 -1.72 -1.79
CA GLY A 60 -2.32 -2.01 -2.77
C GLY A 60 -1.74 -2.64 -4.03
N CYS A 61 -2.46 -3.60 -4.62
CA CYS A 61 -2.11 -4.12 -5.94
C CYS A 61 -2.46 -3.08 -7.03
N ASN A 62 -1.57 -2.86 -8.00
CA ASN A 62 -1.83 -2.00 -9.17
C ASN A 62 -2.85 -2.58 -10.17
N ARG A 63 -3.01 -3.91 -10.21
CA ARG A 63 -3.90 -4.60 -11.16
C ARG A 63 -5.28 -4.93 -10.58
N CYS A 64 -5.33 -5.64 -9.45
CA CYS A 64 -6.58 -6.08 -8.83
C CYS A 64 -7.00 -5.19 -7.64
N ASN A 65 -7.87 -5.69 -6.78
CA ASN A 65 -8.35 -4.98 -5.58
C ASN A 65 -7.75 -5.54 -4.29
N ASN A 66 -6.71 -6.38 -4.36
CA ASN A 66 -6.06 -6.92 -3.18
C ASN A 66 -5.26 -5.83 -2.46
N ILE A 67 -5.36 -5.84 -1.14
CA ILE A 67 -4.75 -4.90 -0.21
C ILE A 67 -4.11 -5.73 0.89
N ILE A 68 -2.88 -5.40 1.26
CA ILE A 68 -2.26 -5.91 2.48
C ILE A 68 -2.29 -4.76 3.48
N LYS A 69 -2.96 -4.94 4.62
CA LYS A 69 -2.97 -3.95 5.70
C LYS A 69 -1.91 -4.32 6.72
N PHE A 70 -1.30 -3.32 7.32
CA PHE A 70 -0.46 -3.51 8.49
C PHE A 70 -1.27 -3.15 9.74
N HIS A 71 -1.21 -4.03 10.72
CA HIS A 71 -1.78 -3.89 12.04
C HIS A 71 -0.68 -3.54 13.05
N GLY A 72 -1.09 -3.03 14.21
CA GLY A 72 -0.18 -2.59 15.27
C GLY A 72 0.18 -1.10 15.22
N ASP A 73 0.86 -0.63 16.26
CA ASP A 73 1.23 0.78 16.45
C ASP A 73 2.47 1.16 15.62
N VAL A 74 2.33 1.10 14.29
CA VAL A 74 3.40 1.44 13.34
C VAL A 74 3.46 2.95 13.12
N HIS A 75 4.61 3.55 13.45
CA HIS A 75 4.88 4.96 13.29
C HIS A 75 5.21 5.35 11.83
N SER A 76 6.07 4.55 11.19
CA SER A 76 6.53 4.77 9.81
C SER A 76 6.81 3.43 9.10
N ILE A 77 6.58 3.39 7.78
CA ILE A 77 7.01 2.27 6.92
C ILE A 77 7.68 2.85 5.67
N SER A 78 8.76 2.22 5.24
CA SER A 78 9.45 2.54 3.98
C SER A 78 10.03 1.28 3.34
N THR A 79 10.19 1.27 2.01
CA THR A 79 10.96 0.22 1.32
C THR A 79 12.45 0.35 1.60
N VAL A 80 13.14 -0.79 1.72
CA VAL A 80 14.61 -0.82 1.81
C VAL A 80 15.19 -0.61 0.43
N THR A 81 16.25 0.19 0.33
CA THR A 81 16.95 0.49 -0.93
C THR A 81 18.38 -0.04 -0.93
N GLY A 82 18.94 -0.28 -2.11
CA GLY A 82 20.34 -0.73 -2.28
C GLY A 82 20.50 -2.25 -2.23
N ALA A 83 21.73 -2.72 -1.96
CA ALA A 83 22.08 -4.15 -2.02
C ALA A 83 21.30 -5.03 -1.02
N ALA A 84 20.82 -4.45 0.08
CA ALA A 84 20.02 -5.14 1.10
C ALA A 84 18.50 -5.11 0.81
N ALA A 85 18.08 -4.52 -0.32
CA ALA A 85 16.67 -4.41 -0.69
C ALA A 85 16.00 -5.76 -0.99
N PRO A 86 16.54 -6.63 -1.86
CA PRO A 86 15.89 -7.90 -2.16
C PRO A 86 16.05 -8.91 -1.00
N CYS A 87 14.97 -9.62 -0.71
CA CYS A 87 15.00 -10.81 0.13
C CYS A 87 15.76 -11.94 -0.59
N GLN A 88 16.63 -12.64 0.15
CA GLN A 88 17.44 -13.72 -0.40
C GLN A 88 16.63 -14.98 -0.73
N GLU A 89 15.44 -15.13 -0.15
CA GLU A 89 14.59 -16.32 -0.33
C GLU A 89 13.64 -16.18 -1.51
N CYS A 90 12.90 -15.06 -1.60
CA CYS A 90 11.84 -14.88 -2.59
C CYS A 90 12.08 -13.71 -3.55
N GLY A 91 13.18 -12.96 -3.41
CA GLY A 91 13.52 -11.82 -4.26
C GLY A 91 12.65 -10.56 -4.06
N SER A 92 11.64 -10.60 -3.18
CA SER A 92 10.79 -9.44 -2.89
C SER A 92 11.57 -8.35 -2.15
N THR A 93 11.20 -7.09 -2.37
CA THR A 93 11.82 -5.96 -1.67
C THR A 93 11.42 -5.97 -0.19
N ARG A 94 12.40 -5.84 0.70
CA ARG A 94 12.20 -5.73 2.14
C ARG A 94 11.65 -4.37 2.52
N VAL A 95 10.87 -4.33 3.58
CA VAL A 95 10.35 -3.10 4.19
C VAL A 95 11.04 -2.85 5.52
N LYS A 96 11.25 -1.57 5.82
CA LYS A 96 11.64 -1.08 7.14
C LYS A 96 10.39 -0.55 7.82
N VAL A 97 10.08 -1.09 8.99
CA VAL A 97 8.95 -0.70 9.83
C VAL A 97 9.50 -0.09 11.12
N GLU A 98 9.02 1.10 11.47
CA GLU A 98 9.34 1.75 12.74
C GLU A 98 8.07 1.78 13.60
N PHE A 99 8.15 1.19 14.79
CA PHE A 99 7.07 1.13 15.77
C PHE A 99 7.11 2.33 16.72
N HIS A 100 5.99 2.61 17.37
CA HIS A 100 5.96 3.58 18.46
C HIS A 100 6.83 3.10 19.64
N LYS A 101 7.61 4.01 20.24
CA LYS A 101 8.56 3.69 21.32
C LYS A 101 7.91 2.98 22.51
N ASP A 102 6.68 3.37 22.84
CA ASP A 102 5.94 2.85 24.00
C ASP A 102 5.18 1.54 23.74
N LYS A 103 5.10 1.11 22.47
CA LYS A 103 4.24 -0.02 22.04
C LYS A 103 4.92 -0.86 20.96
N THR A 104 6.20 -1.14 21.14
CA THR A 104 6.92 -2.01 20.21
C THR A 104 6.60 -3.48 20.47
N PRO A 105 6.25 -4.25 19.44
CA PRO A 105 6.09 -5.71 19.55
C PRO A 105 7.44 -6.45 19.52
N LEU A 106 8.56 -5.74 19.33
CA LEU A 106 9.87 -6.37 19.13
C LEU A 106 10.54 -6.75 20.47
N PRO A 107 11.29 -7.87 20.49
CA PRO A 107 12.08 -8.27 21.64
C PRO A 107 13.14 -7.21 21.99
N GLY A 108 13.37 -6.98 23.28
CA GLY A 108 14.40 -6.05 23.75
C GLY A 108 14.08 -4.57 23.62
N GLY A 109 12.85 -4.19 23.25
CA GLY A 109 12.46 -2.78 23.14
C GLY A 109 12.99 -2.07 21.89
N GLU A 110 13.49 -2.83 20.91
CA GLU A 110 13.85 -2.26 19.61
C GLU A 110 12.63 -1.63 18.96
N THR A 111 12.82 -0.54 18.22
CA THR A 111 11.72 0.21 17.59
C THR A 111 11.72 0.08 16.08
N THR A 112 12.72 -0.57 15.50
CA THR A 112 12.89 -0.68 14.06
C THR A 112 13.04 -2.14 13.67
N PHE A 113 12.21 -2.59 12.74
CA PHE A 113 12.30 -3.91 12.13
C PHE A 113 12.54 -3.79 10.62
N LYS A 114 13.35 -4.68 10.06
CA LYS A 114 13.56 -4.79 8.61
C LYS A 114 13.30 -6.22 8.19
N GLY A 115 12.33 -6.43 7.32
CA GLY A 115 11.95 -7.76 6.87
C GLY A 115 11.21 -7.75 5.54
N CYS A 116 11.04 -8.92 4.96
CA CYS A 116 10.23 -9.24 3.81
C CYS A 116 8.79 -9.57 4.24
N VAL A 117 7.80 -8.92 3.63
CA VAL A 117 6.38 -9.15 3.94
C VAL A 117 5.88 -10.55 3.58
N MET A 118 6.66 -11.33 2.83
CA MET A 118 6.28 -12.69 2.42
C MET A 118 6.96 -13.80 3.22
N CYS A 119 8.13 -13.51 3.83
CA CYS A 119 8.98 -14.53 4.46
C CYS A 119 9.12 -14.33 5.97
N ASP A 120 9.07 -13.10 6.46
CA ASP A 120 9.31 -12.82 7.88
C ASP A 120 8.03 -13.02 8.71
N ASP A 121 8.10 -13.93 9.68
CA ASP A 121 6.97 -14.28 10.56
C ASP A 121 6.40 -13.07 11.31
N VAL A 122 7.27 -12.16 11.77
CA VAL A 122 6.85 -10.92 12.45
C VAL A 122 5.97 -10.06 11.55
N LEU A 123 6.29 -9.97 10.25
CA LEU A 123 5.45 -9.20 9.32
C LEU A 123 4.19 -9.96 8.93
N ASN A 124 4.24 -11.28 8.86
CA ASN A 124 3.06 -12.11 8.61
C ASN A 124 2.02 -11.93 9.72
N GLU A 125 2.44 -11.91 10.99
CA GLU A 125 1.54 -11.66 12.13
C GLU A 125 0.98 -10.23 12.15
N LEU A 126 1.76 -9.26 11.66
CA LEU A 126 1.35 -7.86 11.59
C LEU A 126 0.54 -7.53 10.33
N THR A 127 0.35 -8.44 9.39
CA THR A 127 -0.32 -8.14 8.12
C THR A 127 -1.56 -8.96 7.86
N GLU A 128 -2.55 -8.32 7.23
CA GLU A 128 -3.79 -8.97 6.80
C GLU A 128 -3.97 -8.74 5.30
N VAL A 129 -4.19 -9.82 4.55
CA VAL A 129 -4.62 -9.75 3.15
C VAL A 129 -6.13 -9.52 3.10
N ALA A 130 -6.55 -8.42 2.51
CA ALA A 130 -7.96 -8.05 2.34
C ALA A 130 -8.28 -7.71 0.87
N LYS A 131 -9.51 -7.95 0.44
CA LYS A 131 -10.00 -7.56 -0.90
C LYS A 131 -10.85 -6.30 -0.80
N GLY A 132 -10.39 -5.22 -1.43
CA GLY A 132 -11.12 -3.96 -1.48
C GLY A 132 -12.37 -4.04 -2.37
N ARG A 133 -13.46 -3.38 -1.96
CA ARG A 133 -14.68 -3.23 -2.78
C ARG A 133 -14.43 -2.45 -4.07
N THR A 134 -13.46 -1.53 -4.06
CA THR A 134 -13.03 -0.75 -5.22
C THR A 134 -11.50 -0.71 -5.29
N LYS A 135 -10.93 -0.40 -6.47
CA LYS A 135 -9.47 -0.18 -6.58
C LYS A 135 -9.01 0.86 -5.55
N HIS A 136 -7.92 0.55 -4.84
CA HIS A 136 -7.44 1.33 -3.70
C HIS A 136 -7.11 2.80 -4.07
N HIS A 137 -6.70 3.09 -5.30
CA HIS A 137 -6.46 4.45 -5.80
C HIS A 137 -7.73 5.25 -6.14
N LYS A 138 -8.89 4.61 -6.34
CA LYS A 138 -10.16 5.31 -6.63
C LYS A 138 -10.77 5.97 -5.38
N LEU A 139 -10.25 5.66 -4.20
CA LEU A 139 -10.70 6.22 -2.92
C LEU A 139 -10.24 7.68 -2.70
N VAL A 140 -9.30 8.19 -3.50
CA VAL A 140 -8.87 9.60 -3.44
C VAL A 140 -9.89 10.55 -4.11
N LYS A 141 -11.12 10.10 -4.36
CA LYS A 141 -12.25 11.04 -4.49
C LYS A 141 -12.57 11.61 -3.09
N ARG A 142 -11.71 12.50 -2.60
CA ARG A 142 -12.14 13.67 -1.81
C ARG A 142 -12.93 14.57 -2.77
N GLY A 143 -14.13 14.13 -3.12
CA GLY A 143 -14.95 14.76 -4.15
C GLY A 143 -16.42 14.64 -3.79
N GLY A 144 -16.87 15.56 -2.95
CA GLY A 144 -18.27 15.92 -2.83
C GLY A 144 -19.09 14.97 -1.98
N ARG A 145 -19.17 15.26 -0.68
CA ARG A 145 -20.36 14.97 0.12
C ARG A 145 -21.49 15.84 -0.46
N GLY A 146 -22.05 15.41 -1.59
CA GLY A 146 -23.23 16.01 -2.20
C GLY A 146 -24.40 15.77 -1.27
N ARG A 147 -24.55 16.65 -0.26
CA ARG A 147 -25.81 16.86 0.47
C ARG A 147 -26.79 17.51 -0.52
N GLY A 148 -27.27 16.70 -1.46
CA GLY A 148 -28.17 17.10 -2.53
C GLY A 148 -29.61 16.72 -2.19
N ARG A 149 -30.32 17.69 -1.61
CA ARG A 149 -31.78 17.90 -1.69
C ARG A 149 -32.66 16.90 -0.92
N GLY A 150 -32.86 17.19 0.36
CA GLY A 150 -34.15 16.98 0.98
C GLY A 150 -35.21 17.72 0.15
N ARG A 151 -36.05 16.97 -0.58
CA ARG A 151 -37.30 17.49 -1.11
C ARG A 151 -38.22 17.70 0.08
N GLY A 152 -38.35 18.98 0.47
CA GLY A 152 -39.30 19.41 1.47
C GLY A 152 -40.74 19.06 1.06
N ARG A 153 -41.48 18.57 2.07
CA ARG A 153 -42.88 18.85 2.44
C ARG A 153 -43.78 19.37 1.30
N ARG A 154 -44.83 18.63 0.93
CA ARG A 154 -46.20 18.78 1.50
C ARG A 154 -46.58 20.26 1.69
N GLY A 155 -47.32 20.75 0.71
CA GLY A 155 -48.18 21.94 0.71
C GLY A 155 -49.13 21.75 -0.45
#